data_AF-A0A7S4C4Z7-F1
#
_entry.id   AF-A0A7S4C4Z7-F1
#
_cell.length_a   1.000
_cell.length_b   1.000
_cell.length_c   1.000
_cell.angle_alpha   90.00
_cell.angle_beta   90.00
_cell.angle_gamma   90.00
#
_symmetry.space_group_name_H-M   'P 1'
#
loop_
_entity.id
_entity.type
_entity.pdbx_description
1 polymer ?
#
loop_
_entity_poly.entity_id
_entity_poly.type
_entity_poly.pdbx_seq_one_letter_code
_entity_poly.pdbx_strand_id
1 'polypeptide(L)'
;GSSVEMAAALKQLSLSGLGPMQRVAVGLRIAVDVPQQQDLLLRFAGLVGAWLTHLGAQPDAMRTFEKIPEHVVTDICEVLQLCARAEPQRLLSCPLVSPLVSNLVCGWLGMRELLTSPFVRYSMAEVLHTFVSIDELSASRDLRFRQFGALMPGQLISLLDANAAEAVQEPLLALYVELGLHTHASAVTDKNSQRHAIMCVLRSLWRQQHVWAKLQSVADGDGEVFGEFCETLVKEAVFLLNDALGRLADVR
;
A
#
# COMPACT_ATOMS: atom_id res chain seq x y z
N GLY A 1 21.98 -7.69 -25.73
CA GLY A 1 22.85 -6.81 -24.94
C GLY A 1 22.74 -7.13 -23.46
N SER A 2 21.66 -6.68 -22.81
CA SER A 2 21.55 -6.61 -21.35
C SER A 2 21.53 -7.93 -20.58
N SER A 3 20.99 -9.02 -21.14
CA SER A 3 20.90 -10.32 -20.44
C SER A 3 22.26 -10.98 -20.19
N VAL A 4 23.19 -10.88 -21.14
CA VAL A 4 24.53 -11.47 -21.04
C VAL A 4 25.41 -10.66 -20.08
N GLU A 5 25.26 -9.34 -20.08
CA GLU A 5 25.96 -8.43 -19.16
C GLU A 5 25.45 -8.60 -17.72
N MET A 6 24.14 -8.80 -17.52
CA MET A 6 23.61 -9.09 -16.19
C MET A 6 24.08 -10.46 -15.66
N ALA A 7 24.11 -11.49 -16.51
CA ALA A 7 24.63 -12.79 -16.11
C ALA A 7 26.13 -12.71 -15.74
N ALA A 8 26.90 -11.90 -16.46
CA ALA A 8 28.30 -11.63 -16.15
C ALA A 8 28.47 -10.84 -14.84
N ALA A 9 27.62 -9.83 -14.59
CA ALA A 9 27.62 -9.05 -13.35
C ALA A 9 27.24 -9.89 -12.13
N LEU A 10 26.20 -10.72 -12.23
CA LEU A 10 25.79 -11.67 -11.18
C LEU A 10 26.89 -12.71 -10.90
N LYS A 11 27.61 -13.15 -11.95
CA LYS A 11 28.76 -14.04 -11.82
C LYS A 11 29.98 -13.34 -11.20
N GLN A 12 30.21 -12.07 -11.47
CA GLN A 12 31.25 -11.30 -10.79
C GLN A 12 30.92 -11.06 -9.31
N LEU A 13 29.64 -10.82 -8.98
CA LEU A 13 29.16 -10.71 -7.60
C LEU A 13 29.24 -12.04 -6.84
N SER A 14 29.15 -13.18 -7.54
CA SER A 14 29.38 -14.49 -6.91
C SER A 14 30.85 -14.74 -6.59
N LEU A 15 31.77 -14.11 -7.33
CA LEU A 15 33.22 -14.22 -7.18
C LEU A 15 33.82 -13.18 -6.21
N SER A 16 33.09 -12.12 -5.85
CA SER A 16 33.57 -11.02 -5.00
C SER A 16 33.52 -11.28 -3.49
N GLY A 17 33.30 -12.54 -3.07
CA GLY A 17 33.25 -12.91 -1.64
C GLY A 17 32.02 -12.41 -0.88
N LEU A 18 31.00 -11.91 -1.58
CA LEU A 18 29.75 -11.47 -0.96
C LEU A 18 28.96 -12.66 -0.41
N GLY A 19 28.42 -12.50 0.80
CA GLY A 19 27.54 -13.49 1.40
C GLY A 19 26.25 -13.69 0.57
N PRO A 20 25.52 -14.81 0.75
CA PRO A 20 24.29 -15.11 0.01
C PRO A 20 23.28 -13.95 -0.01
N MET A 21 23.06 -13.30 1.13
CA MET A 21 22.13 -12.17 1.27
C MET A 21 22.57 -10.92 0.52
N GLN A 22 23.88 -10.63 0.48
CA GLN A 22 24.41 -9.47 -0.24
C GLN A 22 24.28 -9.66 -1.76
N ARG A 23 24.42 -10.90 -2.25
CA ARG A 23 24.22 -11.23 -3.68
C ARG A 23 22.76 -11.08 -4.09
N VAL A 24 21.83 -11.51 -3.24
CA VAL A 24 20.38 -11.29 -3.45
C VAL A 24 20.06 -9.80 -3.45
N ALA A 25 20.60 -9.03 -2.50
CA ALA A 25 20.37 -7.59 -2.43
C ALA A 25 20.89 -6.84 -3.68
N VAL A 26 22.09 -7.19 -4.17
CA VAL A 26 22.61 -6.57 -5.41
C VAL A 26 21.85 -7.05 -6.64
N GLY A 27 21.46 -8.33 -6.71
CA GLY A 27 20.62 -8.85 -7.80
C GLY A 27 19.25 -8.16 -7.87
N LEU A 28 18.60 -7.95 -6.72
CA LEU A 28 17.36 -7.19 -6.61
C LEU A 28 17.56 -5.73 -6.99
N ARG A 29 18.66 -5.10 -6.56
CA ARG A 29 18.99 -3.73 -6.92
C ARG A 29 19.20 -3.56 -8.42
N ILE A 30 19.90 -4.50 -9.07
CA ILE A 30 20.03 -4.53 -10.54
C ILE A 30 18.67 -4.73 -11.21
N ALA A 31 17.85 -5.66 -10.70
CA ALA A 31 16.50 -5.93 -11.23
C ALA A 31 15.58 -4.72 -11.18
N VAL A 32 15.78 -3.84 -10.20
CA VAL A 32 14.96 -2.67 -9.94
C VAL A 32 15.52 -1.41 -10.62
N ASP A 33 16.84 -1.26 -10.67
CA ASP A 33 17.51 -0.10 -11.27
C ASP A 33 17.58 -0.20 -12.82
N VAL A 34 17.45 -1.40 -13.39
CA VAL A 34 17.42 -1.61 -14.85
C VAL A 34 15.98 -1.47 -15.38
N PRO A 35 15.68 -0.48 -16.23
CA PRO A 35 14.30 -0.20 -16.69
C PRO A 35 13.57 -1.41 -17.29
N GLN A 36 14.25 -2.18 -18.13
CA GLN A 36 13.68 -3.36 -18.79
C GLN A 36 13.27 -4.45 -17.79
N GLN A 37 13.96 -4.56 -16.68
CA GLN A 37 13.71 -5.59 -15.65
C GLN A 37 12.59 -5.14 -14.73
N GLN A 38 12.54 -3.85 -14.40
CA GLN A 38 11.41 -3.24 -13.71
C GLN A 38 10.11 -3.43 -14.51
N ASP A 39 10.13 -3.23 -15.83
CA ASP A 39 8.96 -3.47 -16.70
C ASP A 39 8.52 -4.94 -16.68
N LEU A 40 9.46 -5.89 -16.68
CA LEU A 40 9.15 -7.31 -16.57
C LEU A 40 8.55 -7.67 -15.21
N LEU A 41 9.09 -7.11 -14.12
CA LEU A 41 8.55 -7.28 -12.77
C LEU A 41 7.12 -6.74 -12.66
N LEU A 42 6.86 -5.56 -13.21
CA LEU A 42 5.52 -4.97 -13.22
C LEU A 42 4.54 -5.77 -14.09
N ARG A 43 5.00 -6.32 -15.22
CA ARG A 43 4.18 -7.23 -16.05
C ARG A 43 3.86 -8.53 -15.33
N PHE A 44 4.84 -9.11 -14.64
CA PHE A 44 4.64 -10.31 -13.84
C PHE A 44 3.65 -10.04 -12.70
N ALA A 45 3.86 -8.97 -11.92
CA ALA A 45 2.95 -8.56 -10.85
C ALA A 45 1.53 -8.27 -11.37
N GLY A 46 1.40 -7.60 -12.52
CA GLY A 46 0.13 -7.34 -13.18
C GLY A 46 -0.58 -8.63 -13.62
N LEU A 47 0.16 -9.60 -14.17
CA LEU A 47 -0.39 -10.90 -14.57
C LEU A 47 -0.87 -11.71 -13.36
N VAL A 48 -0.04 -11.80 -12.31
CA VAL A 48 -0.41 -12.51 -11.07
C VAL A 48 -1.60 -11.81 -10.42
N GLY A 49 -1.62 -10.47 -10.36
CA GLY A 49 -2.74 -9.74 -9.81
C GLY A 49 -4.04 -9.93 -10.59
N ALA A 50 -3.98 -9.90 -11.92
CA ALA A 50 -5.15 -10.21 -12.76
C ALA A 50 -5.65 -11.65 -12.56
N TRP A 51 -4.73 -12.61 -12.43
CA TRP A 51 -5.06 -14.00 -12.13
C TRP A 51 -5.72 -14.13 -10.74
N LEU A 52 -5.18 -13.48 -9.72
CA LEU A 52 -5.77 -13.44 -8.39
C LEU A 52 -7.17 -12.83 -8.43
N THR A 53 -7.33 -11.63 -8.99
CA THR A 53 -8.65 -10.98 -9.14
C THR A 53 -9.65 -11.89 -9.86
N HIS A 54 -9.23 -12.58 -10.93
CA HIS A 54 -10.08 -13.54 -11.62
C HIS A 54 -10.49 -14.71 -10.71
N LEU A 55 -9.57 -15.26 -9.92
CA LEU A 55 -9.87 -16.32 -8.95
C LEU A 55 -10.84 -15.86 -7.86
N GLY A 56 -10.67 -14.65 -7.32
CA GLY A 56 -11.56 -14.09 -6.29
C GLY A 56 -12.97 -13.83 -6.79
N ALA A 57 -13.15 -13.68 -8.09
CA ALA A 57 -14.47 -13.52 -8.71
C ALA A 57 -15.20 -14.87 -8.96
N GLN A 58 -14.54 -16.01 -8.74
CA GLN A 58 -15.15 -17.32 -8.96
C GLN A 58 -16.05 -17.74 -7.77
N PRO A 59 -17.13 -18.50 -8.00
CA PRO A 59 -17.99 -18.99 -6.91
C PRO A 59 -17.26 -19.85 -5.86
N ASP A 60 -16.22 -20.58 -6.28
CA ASP A 60 -15.38 -21.42 -5.42
C ASP A 60 -14.07 -20.71 -5.00
N ALA A 61 -14.05 -19.37 -4.99
CA ALA A 61 -12.87 -18.55 -4.69
C ALA A 61 -12.18 -18.99 -3.39
N MET A 62 -12.93 -19.15 -2.29
CA MET A 62 -12.38 -19.56 -0.99
C MET A 62 -11.60 -20.88 -1.06
N ARG A 63 -12.20 -21.93 -1.64
CA ARG A 63 -11.55 -23.26 -1.75
C ARG A 63 -10.31 -23.27 -2.62
N THR A 64 -10.28 -22.39 -3.62
CA THR A 64 -9.14 -22.26 -4.52
C THR A 64 -8.04 -21.42 -3.85
N PHE A 65 -8.43 -20.37 -3.13
CA PHE A 65 -7.52 -19.47 -2.43
C PHE A 65 -6.90 -20.09 -1.18
N GLU A 66 -7.58 -21.01 -0.49
CA GLU A 66 -7.00 -21.81 0.61
C GLU A 66 -5.69 -22.53 0.22
N LYS A 67 -5.47 -22.76 -1.08
CA LYS A 67 -4.26 -23.41 -1.61
C LYS A 67 -3.14 -22.42 -1.95
N ILE A 68 -3.44 -21.12 -1.93
CA ILE A 68 -2.52 -20.04 -2.26
C ILE A 68 -2.04 -19.41 -0.95
N PRO A 69 -0.73 -19.35 -0.70
CA PRO A 69 -0.23 -18.66 0.49
C PRO A 69 -0.56 -17.15 0.45
N GLU A 70 -1.06 -16.59 1.55
CA GLU A 70 -1.40 -15.16 1.64
C GLU A 70 -0.19 -14.24 1.36
N HIS A 71 1.04 -14.71 1.61
CA HIS A 71 2.26 -13.94 1.34
C HIS A 71 2.42 -13.57 -0.14
N VAL A 72 1.80 -14.28 -1.08
CA VAL A 72 1.81 -13.91 -2.51
C VAL A 72 1.25 -12.51 -2.71
N VAL A 73 0.23 -12.11 -1.94
CA VAL A 73 -0.31 -10.74 -1.99
C VAL A 73 0.69 -9.74 -1.41
N THR A 74 1.40 -10.12 -0.35
CA THR A 74 2.45 -9.30 0.25
C THR A 74 3.59 -9.08 -0.74
N ASP A 75 4.04 -10.12 -1.43
CA ASP A 75 5.11 -10.04 -2.43
C ASP A 75 4.76 -9.08 -3.57
N ILE A 76 3.50 -9.12 -4.06
CA ILE A 76 3.02 -8.16 -5.07
C ILE A 76 3.06 -6.73 -4.53
N CYS A 77 2.62 -6.53 -3.28
CA CYS A 77 2.67 -5.22 -2.63
C CYS A 77 4.11 -4.72 -2.48
N GLU A 78 5.04 -5.59 -2.07
CA GLU A 78 6.47 -5.27 -1.95
C GLU A 78 7.09 -4.89 -3.30
N VAL A 79 6.76 -5.60 -4.39
CA VAL A 79 7.21 -5.26 -5.75
C VAL A 79 6.74 -3.86 -6.14
N LEU A 80 5.48 -3.50 -5.86
CA LEU A 80 4.95 -2.17 -6.14
C LEU A 80 5.68 -1.09 -5.32
N GLN A 81 5.85 -1.31 -4.02
CA GLN A 81 6.58 -0.38 -3.15
C GLN A 81 8.05 -0.22 -3.58
N LEU A 82 8.70 -1.31 -3.97
CA LEU A 82 10.07 -1.32 -4.45
C LEU A 82 10.21 -0.52 -5.76
N CYS A 83 9.31 -0.75 -6.71
CA CYS A 83 9.25 0.00 -7.96
C CYS A 83 8.98 1.50 -7.73
N ALA A 84 8.10 1.83 -6.79
CA ALA A 84 7.78 3.20 -6.40
C ALA A 84 8.99 3.93 -5.81
N ARG A 85 9.79 3.25 -4.98
CA ARG A 85 11.00 3.83 -4.38
C ARG A 85 12.12 4.05 -5.40
N ALA A 86 12.21 3.17 -6.40
CA ALA A 86 13.28 3.23 -7.39
C ALA A 86 13.02 4.23 -8.51
N GLU A 87 11.85 4.14 -9.16
CA GLU A 87 11.48 5.01 -10.28
C GLU A 87 9.96 5.24 -10.27
N PRO A 88 9.46 6.19 -9.45
CA PRO A 88 8.03 6.39 -9.24
C PRO A 88 7.32 6.78 -10.54
N GLN A 89 7.96 7.58 -11.41
CA GLN A 89 7.35 8.01 -12.67
C GLN A 89 7.16 6.84 -13.64
N ARG A 90 8.09 5.88 -13.66
CA ARG A 90 7.94 4.67 -14.50
C ARG A 90 6.80 3.81 -14.00
N LEU A 91 6.69 3.61 -12.67
CA LEU A 91 5.57 2.90 -12.07
C LEU A 91 4.24 3.55 -12.47
N LEU A 92 4.11 4.87 -12.32
CA LEU A 92 2.88 5.60 -12.65
C LEU A 92 2.54 5.56 -14.14
N SER A 93 3.55 5.48 -15.02
CA SER A 93 3.34 5.36 -16.47
C SER A 93 2.95 3.94 -16.93
N CYS A 94 3.07 2.94 -16.06
CA CYS A 94 2.78 1.56 -16.42
C CYS A 94 1.25 1.30 -16.44
N PRO A 95 0.66 0.90 -17.58
CA PRO A 95 -0.79 0.75 -17.72
C PRO A 95 -1.37 -0.39 -16.87
N LEU A 96 -0.53 -1.30 -16.36
CA LEU A 96 -0.96 -2.40 -15.49
C LEU A 96 -1.14 -1.96 -14.04
N VAL A 97 -0.60 -0.81 -13.63
CA VAL A 97 -0.61 -0.39 -12.22
C VAL A 97 -2.00 0.05 -11.80
N SER A 98 -2.70 0.87 -12.58
CA SER A 98 -4.07 1.30 -12.26
C SER A 98 -5.05 0.12 -12.05
N PRO A 99 -5.17 -0.87 -12.96
CA PRO A 99 -6.07 -2.01 -12.75
C PRO A 99 -5.58 -2.92 -11.62
N LEU A 100 -4.27 -3.04 -11.40
CA LEU A 100 -3.73 -3.81 -10.27
C LEU A 100 -4.10 -3.15 -8.94
N VAL A 101 -3.95 -1.83 -8.82
CA VAL A 101 -4.30 -1.10 -7.59
C VAL A 101 -5.82 -1.09 -7.39
N SER A 102 -6.61 -0.78 -8.40
CA SER A 102 -8.07 -0.71 -8.26
C SER A 102 -8.70 -2.08 -7.99
N ASN A 103 -8.36 -3.10 -8.76
CA ASN A 103 -9.06 -4.39 -8.69
C ASN A 103 -8.49 -5.32 -7.61
N LEU A 104 -7.16 -5.36 -7.45
CA LEU A 104 -6.54 -6.21 -6.44
C LEU A 104 -6.41 -5.44 -5.12
N VAL A 105 -5.62 -4.36 -5.08
CA VAL A 105 -5.29 -3.68 -3.81
C VAL A 105 -6.53 -3.14 -3.12
N CYS A 106 -7.39 -2.40 -3.82
CA CYS A 106 -8.63 -1.89 -3.24
C CYS A 106 -9.73 -2.96 -3.16
N GLY A 107 -9.95 -3.71 -4.24
CA GLY A 107 -11.03 -4.70 -4.31
C GLY A 107 -10.92 -5.84 -3.27
N TRP A 108 -9.71 -6.22 -2.89
CA TRP A 108 -9.49 -7.34 -1.97
C TRP A 108 -9.25 -6.91 -0.51
N LEU A 109 -9.01 -5.63 -0.25
CA LEU A 109 -8.73 -5.14 1.12
C LEU A 109 -9.87 -5.51 2.10
N GLY A 110 -11.11 -5.53 1.61
CA GLY A 110 -12.31 -5.92 2.37
C GLY A 110 -12.61 -7.42 2.41
N MET A 111 -11.90 -8.26 1.64
CA MET A 111 -12.18 -9.70 1.55
C MET A 111 -11.51 -10.47 2.69
N ARG A 112 -12.03 -10.32 3.91
CA ARG A 112 -11.50 -10.94 5.14
C ARG A 112 -11.49 -12.46 5.10
N GLU A 113 -12.38 -13.06 4.32
CA GLU A 113 -12.48 -14.50 4.12
C GLU A 113 -11.33 -15.05 3.27
N LEU A 114 -10.74 -14.22 2.42
CA LEU A 114 -9.58 -14.56 1.59
C LEU A 114 -8.26 -14.11 2.24
N LEU A 115 -8.24 -12.92 2.84
CA LEU A 115 -7.07 -12.32 3.48
C LEU A 115 -7.29 -12.20 4.98
N THR A 116 -7.06 -13.31 5.68
CA THR A 116 -7.34 -13.39 7.12
C THR A 116 -6.40 -12.51 7.93
N SER A 117 -5.12 -12.44 7.53
CA SER A 117 -4.13 -11.64 8.23
C SER A 117 -4.34 -10.13 8.01
N PRO A 118 -4.54 -9.33 9.08
CA PRO A 118 -4.60 -7.87 8.95
C PRO A 118 -3.27 -7.28 8.47
N PHE A 119 -2.14 -7.97 8.65
CA PHE A 119 -0.83 -7.48 8.18
C PHE A 119 -0.68 -7.60 6.66
N VAL A 120 -1.31 -8.60 6.03
CA VAL A 120 -1.36 -8.73 4.57
C VAL A 120 -2.26 -7.62 4.00
N ARG A 121 -3.43 -7.39 4.59
CA ARG A 121 -4.31 -6.25 4.25
C ARG A 121 -3.65 -4.90 4.50
N TYR A 122 -2.82 -4.78 5.53
CA TYR A 122 -2.03 -3.58 5.77
C TYR A 122 -0.95 -3.35 4.71
N SER A 123 -0.32 -4.40 4.18
CA SER A 123 0.62 -4.27 3.05
C SER A 123 -0.06 -3.65 1.80
N MET A 124 -1.35 -3.93 1.60
CA MET A 124 -2.17 -3.25 0.58
C MET A 124 -2.39 -1.77 0.91
N ALA A 125 -2.73 -1.44 2.16
CA ALA A 125 -2.83 -0.06 2.60
C ALA A 125 -1.50 0.72 2.47
N GLU A 126 -0.36 0.06 2.67
CA GLU A 126 0.96 0.65 2.46
C GLU A 126 1.27 0.95 1.00
N VAL A 127 0.79 0.12 0.07
CA VAL A 127 0.86 0.44 -1.36
C VAL A 127 0.07 1.71 -1.67
N LEU A 128 -1.15 1.85 -1.14
CA LEU A 128 -1.94 3.08 -1.30
C LEU A 128 -1.23 4.30 -0.69
N HIS A 129 -0.66 4.14 0.51
CA HIS A 129 0.11 5.19 1.18
C HIS A 129 1.38 5.58 0.40
N THR A 130 2.01 4.62 -0.28
CA THR A 130 3.18 4.87 -1.13
C THR A 130 2.83 5.85 -2.25
N PHE A 131 1.66 5.72 -2.87
CA PHE A 131 1.21 6.67 -3.90
C PHE A 131 0.90 8.06 -3.33
N VAL A 132 0.31 8.15 -2.13
CA VAL A 132 0.16 9.42 -1.41
C VAL A 132 1.53 10.06 -1.11
N SER A 133 2.50 9.25 -0.71
CA SER A 133 3.86 9.73 -0.40
C SER A 133 4.57 10.27 -1.63
N ILE A 134 4.34 9.68 -2.82
CA ILE A 134 4.87 10.21 -4.08
C ILE A 134 4.32 11.63 -4.36
N ASP A 135 3.04 11.88 -4.09
CA ASP A 135 2.44 13.21 -4.22
C ASP A 135 3.10 14.22 -3.29
N GLU A 136 3.26 13.87 -2.01
CA GLU A 136 3.86 14.75 -0.99
C GLU A 136 5.33 15.07 -1.30
N LEU A 137 6.10 14.09 -1.76
CA LEU A 137 7.48 14.28 -2.19
C LEU A 137 7.57 15.15 -3.46
N SER A 138 6.62 15.01 -4.39
CA SER A 138 6.57 15.84 -5.59
C SER A 138 6.18 17.29 -5.25
N ALA A 139 5.20 17.48 -4.37
CA ALA A 139 4.74 18.80 -3.91
C ALA A 139 5.77 19.54 -3.03
N SER A 140 6.62 18.82 -2.29
CA SER A 140 7.69 19.43 -1.50
C SER A 140 8.86 19.93 -2.35
N ARG A 141 9.09 19.33 -3.51
CA ARG A 141 10.18 19.70 -4.44
C ARG A 141 9.86 20.88 -5.33
N ASP A 142 8.58 21.19 -5.56
CA ASP A 142 8.17 22.27 -6.45
C ASP A 142 7.17 23.23 -5.77
N LEU A 143 7.65 24.42 -5.42
CA LEU A 143 6.87 25.49 -4.77
C LEU A 143 5.66 25.92 -5.61
N ARG A 144 5.71 25.75 -6.94
CA ARG A 144 4.57 26.04 -7.84
C ARG A 144 3.47 24.97 -7.72
N PHE A 145 3.86 23.73 -7.43
CA PHE A 145 2.95 22.62 -7.16
C PHE A 145 2.24 22.76 -5.80
N ARG A 146 2.77 23.53 -4.84
CA ARG A 146 2.01 23.87 -3.62
C ARG A 146 0.85 24.82 -3.88
N GLN A 147 0.96 25.72 -4.86
CA GLN A 147 -0.11 26.66 -5.21
C GLN A 147 -1.16 26.05 -6.16
N PHE A 148 -0.75 25.16 -7.07
CA PHE A 148 -1.65 24.53 -8.05
C PHE A 148 -2.01 23.06 -7.76
N GLY A 149 -1.23 22.36 -6.94
CA GLY A 149 -1.45 20.94 -6.59
C GLY A 149 -2.67 20.71 -5.69
N ALA A 150 -3.27 21.78 -5.15
CA ALA A 150 -4.60 21.71 -4.55
C ALA A 150 -5.73 21.51 -5.58
N LEU A 151 -5.47 21.76 -6.87
CA LEU A 151 -6.45 21.67 -7.96
C LEU A 151 -6.31 20.42 -8.83
N MET A 152 -5.18 19.70 -8.74
CA MET A 152 -4.94 18.47 -9.51
C MET A 152 -5.22 17.24 -8.64
N PRO A 153 -5.90 16.20 -9.18
CA PRO A 153 -6.02 14.94 -8.49
C PRO A 153 -4.62 14.36 -8.23
N GLY A 154 -4.38 13.91 -6.98
CA GLY A 154 -3.11 13.26 -6.61
C GLY A 154 -2.90 11.94 -7.37
N GLN A 155 -1.67 11.44 -7.42
CA GLN A 155 -1.28 10.20 -8.09
C GLN A 155 -2.15 9.02 -7.64
N LEU A 156 -2.43 8.88 -6.34
CA LEU A 156 -3.34 7.84 -5.85
C LEU A 156 -4.72 7.96 -6.52
N ILE A 157 -5.28 9.16 -6.59
CA ILE A 157 -6.59 9.41 -7.19
C ILE A 157 -6.57 9.07 -8.69
N SER A 158 -5.47 9.38 -9.39
CA SER A 158 -5.34 9.08 -10.82
C SER A 158 -5.28 7.58 -11.15
N LEU A 159 -4.89 6.73 -10.18
CA LEU A 159 -4.78 5.28 -10.36
C LEU A 159 -6.06 4.53 -10.05
N LEU A 160 -6.97 5.14 -9.27
CA LEU A 160 -8.19 4.52 -8.80
C LEU A 160 -9.36 4.86 -9.72
N ASP A 161 -10.15 3.86 -10.09
CA ASP A 161 -11.50 4.13 -10.55
C ASP A 161 -12.40 4.59 -9.38
N ALA A 162 -13.51 5.27 -9.73
CA ALA A 162 -14.41 5.86 -8.72
C ALA A 162 -15.02 4.81 -7.78
N ASN A 163 -15.33 3.60 -8.30
CA ASN A 163 -15.92 2.54 -7.50
C ASN A 163 -14.91 1.99 -6.49
N ALA A 164 -13.66 1.78 -6.90
CA ALA A 164 -12.58 1.35 -6.03
C ALA A 164 -12.28 2.40 -4.94
N ALA A 165 -12.27 3.69 -5.30
CA ALA A 165 -12.07 4.78 -4.35
C ALA A 165 -13.20 4.87 -3.31
N GLU A 166 -14.45 4.65 -3.71
CA GLU A 166 -15.59 4.60 -2.81
C GLU A 166 -15.56 3.35 -1.90
N ALA A 167 -15.35 2.17 -2.49
CA ALA A 167 -15.47 0.89 -1.82
C ALA A 167 -14.33 0.60 -0.83
N VAL A 168 -13.14 1.15 -1.04
CA VAL A 168 -11.98 0.86 -0.17
C VAL A 168 -12.05 1.55 1.20
N GLN A 169 -12.91 2.56 1.35
CA GLN A 169 -12.96 3.38 2.57
C GLN A 169 -13.30 2.57 3.82
N GLU A 170 -14.41 1.84 3.79
CA GLU A 170 -14.89 1.07 4.94
C GLU A 170 -13.91 -0.05 5.34
N PRO A 171 -13.33 -0.84 4.41
CA PRO A 171 -12.24 -1.76 4.72
C PRO A 171 -11.02 -1.11 5.39
N LEU A 172 -10.65 0.12 5.00
CA LEU A 172 -9.56 0.86 5.64
C LEU A 172 -9.91 1.32 7.06
N LEU A 173 -11.16 1.77 7.29
CA LEU A 173 -11.64 2.12 8.64
C LEU A 173 -11.62 0.89 9.55
N ALA A 174 -12.12 -0.25 9.06
CA ALA A 174 -12.13 -1.50 9.82
C ALA A 174 -10.72 -1.99 10.13
N LEU A 175 -9.79 -1.89 9.17
CA LEU A 175 -8.39 -2.26 9.36
C LEU A 175 -7.69 -1.36 10.39
N TYR A 176 -7.99 -0.06 10.41
CA TYR A 176 -7.45 0.88 11.40
C TYR A 176 -7.77 0.45 12.84
N VAL A 177 -9.02 0.00 13.06
CA VAL A 177 -9.47 -0.52 14.35
C VAL A 177 -8.74 -1.83 14.66
N GLU A 178 -8.78 -2.77 13.73
CA GLU A 178 -8.25 -4.13 13.88
C GLU A 178 -6.75 -4.16 14.23
N LEU A 179 -5.93 -3.32 13.58
CA LEU A 179 -4.50 -3.19 13.89
C LEU A 179 -4.24 -2.74 15.34
N GLY A 180 -5.21 -2.08 15.99
CA GLY A 180 -5.15 -1.73 17.40
C GLY A 180 -5.21 -2.91 18.36
N LEU A 181 -5.78 -4.03 17.92
CA LEU A 181 -5.99 -5.23 18.72
C LEU A 181 -4.74 -6.12 18.73
N HIS A 182 -3.86 -5.98 17.73
CA HIS A 182 -2.65 -6.79 17.58
C HIS A 182 -1.44 -6.13 18.25
N THR A 183 -1.42 -6.10 19.58
CA THR A 183 -0.33 -5.54 20.39
C THR A 183 0.73 -6.57 20.83
N HIS A 184 1.02 -7.60 20.03
CA HIS A 184 2.01 -8.60 20.45
C HIS A 184 3.45 -8.05 20.42
N ALA A 185 4.04 -7.99 21.61
CA ALA A 185 5.31 -7.38 21.99
C ALA A 185 6.60 -7.95 21.36
N SER A 186 6.52 -8.72 20.27
CA SER A 186 7.70 -9.32 19.61
C SER A 186 7.86 -8.95 18.13
N ALA A 187 6.88 -8.31 17.50
CA ALA A 187 7.00 -7.81 16.14
C ALA A 187 7.19 -6.30 16.13
N VAL A 188 8.31 -5.87 15.55
CA VAL A 188 8.74 -4.48 15.37
C VAL A 188 7.86 -3.79 14.32
N THR A 189 6.58 -3.60 14.61
CA THR A 189 5.70 -2.75 13.78
C THR A 189 4.97 -1.78 14.69
N ASP A 190 5.29 -0.49 14.55
CA ASP A 190 4.63 0.57 15.31
C ASP A 190 3.19 0.75 14.82
N LYS A 191 2.22 0.29 15.62
CA LYS A 191 0.77 0.44 15.33
C LYS A 191 0.40 1.88 14.97
N ASN A 192 1.10 2.87 15.55
CA ASN A 192 0.81 4.28 15.29
C ASN A 192 1.28 4.69 13.90
N SER A 193 2.46 4.23 13.46
CA SER A 193 2.93 4.40 12.08
C SER A 193 1.98 3.76 11.06
N GLN A 194 1.46 2.57 11.37
CA GLN A 194 0.50 1.88 10.49
C GLN A 194 -0.82 2.64 10.37
N ARG A 195 -1.38 3.06 11.52
CA ARG A 195 -2.58 3.89 11.58
C ARG A 195 -2.40 5.23 10.90
N HIS A 196 -1.23 5.85 11.04
CA HIS A 196 -0.89 7.08 10.34
C HIS A 196 -0.93 6.89 8.82
N ALA A 197 -0.34 5.81 8.29
CA ALA A 197 -0.38 5.49 6.86
C ALA A 197 -1.82 5.35 6.34
N ILE A 198 -2.68 4.62 7.06
CA ILE A 198 -4.11 4.49 6.73
C ILE A 198 -4.79 5.86 6.72
N MET A 199 -4.53 6.70 7.72
CA MET A 199 -5.11 8.05 7.80
C MET A 199 -4.63 8.97 6.67
N CYS A 200 -3.39 8.83 6.18
CA CYS A 200 -2.93 9.55 5.00
C CYS A 200 -3.73 9.15 3.74
N VAL A 201 -3.97 7.86 3.56
CA VAL A 201 -4.77 7.34 2.44
C VAL A 201 -6.21 7.85 2.51
N LEU A 202 -6.88 7.69 3.65
CA LEU A 202 -8.25 8.17 3.86
C LEU A 202 -8.37 9.68 3.61
N ARG A 203 -7.45 10.48 4.16
CA ARG A 203 -7.42 11.94 3.91
C ARG A 203 -7.24 12.28 2.44
N SER A 204 -6.45 11.50 1.70
CA SER A 204 -6.29 11.70 0.25
C SER A 204 -7.57 11.37 -0.50
N LEU A 205 -8.24 10.27 -0.15
CA LEU A 205 -9.50 9.84 -0.75
C LEU A 205 -10.63 10.86 -0.51
N TRP A 206 -10.74 11.38 0.72
CA TRP A 206 -11.78 12.35 1.11
C TRP A 206 -11.66 13.74 0.47
N ARG A 207 -10.58 14.01 -0.27
CA ARG A 207 -10.52 15.19 -1.15
C ARG A 207 -11.51 15.09 -2.31
N GLN A 208 -11.95 13.89 -2.66
CA GLN A 208 -12.95 13.67 -3.69
C GLN A 208 -14.36 13.76 -3.07
N GLN A 209 -15.16 14.71 -3.55
CA GLN A 209 -16.48 14.99 -2.98
C GLN A 209 -17.43 13.77 -3.01
N HIS A 210 -17.41 12.99 -4.09
CA HIS A 210 -18.27 11.79 -4.21
C HIS A 210 -17.86 10.69 -3.22
N VAL A 211 -16.56 10.46 -3.05
CA VAL A 211 -16.00 9.50 -2.09
C VAL A 211 -16.37 9.90 -0.66
N TRP A 212 -16.22 11.18 -0.31
CA TRP A 212 -16.61 11.71 0.99
C TRP A 212 -18.13 11.59 1.22
N ALA A 213 -18.95 11.97 0.25
CA ALA A 213 -20.41 11.85 0.34
C ALA A 213 -20.86 10.40 0.53
N LYS A 214 -20.18 9.44 -0.12
CA LYS A 214 -20.43 8.02 0.09
C LYS A 214 -20.16 7.61 1.54
N LEU A 215 -19.05 8.05 2.13
CA LEU A 215 -18.77 7.75 3.53
C LEU A 215 -19.81 8.38 4.47
N GLN A 216 -20.23 9.63 4.22
CA GLN A 216 -21.30 10.27 4.99
C GLN A 216 -22.59 9.45 4.94
N SER A 217 -22.96 8.93 3.77
CA SER A 217 -24.14 8.06 3.64
C SER A 217 -24.04 6.76 4.43
N VAL A 218 -22.84 6.21 4.60
CA VAL A 218 -22.59 5.03 5.44
C VAL A 218 -22.67 5.40 6.93
N ALA A 219 -22.11 6.54 7.31
CA ALA A 219 -22.13 7.05 8.69
C ALA A 219 -23.53 7.41 9.18
N ASP A 220 -24.39 7.98 8.32
CA ASP A 220 -25.77 8.35 8.64
C ASP A 220 -26.72 7.13 8.74
N GLY A 221 -26.29 5.98 8.22
CA GLY A 221 -27.03 4.71 8.28
C GLY A 221 -26.67 3.87 9.50
N ASP A 222 -26.54 2.55 9.29
CA ASP A 222 -26.08 1.58 10.30
C ASP A 222 -24.54 1.51 10.32
N GLY A 223 -23.91 2.67 10.51
CA GLY A 223 -22.46 2.87 10.34
C GLY A 223 -21.62 2.30 11.49
N GLU A 224 -21.83 1.04 11.89
CA GLU A 224 -21.13 0.40 13.02
C GLU A 224 -19.60 0.52 12.89
N VAL A 225 -19.05 0.17 11.71
CA VAL A 225 -17.62 0.28 11.40
C VAL A 225 -17.12 1.72 11.54
N PHE A 226 -17.92 2.69 11.09
CA PHE A 226 -17.58 4.12 11.21
C PHE A 226 -17.60 4.58 12.67
N GLY A 227 -18.59 4.16 13.44
CA GLY A 227 -18.70 4.45 14.88
C GLY A 227 -17.51 3.89 15.66
N GLU A 228 -17.17 2.62 15.45
CA GLU A 228 -16.04 1.95 16.10
C GLU A 228 -14.70 2.61 15.73
N PHE A 229 -14.54 3.00 14.46
CA PHE A 229 -13.40 3.78 14.00
C PHE A 229 -13.30 5.13 14.73
N CYS A 230 -14.39 5.90 14.80
CA CYS A 230 -14.41 7.20 15.46
C CYS A 230 -14.08 7.09 16.95
N GLU A 231 -14.67 6.11 17.65
CA GLU A 231 -14.39 5.85 19.06
C GLU A 231 -12.90 5.52 19.27
N THR A 232 -12.35 4.64 18.43
CA THR A 232 -10.94 4.25 18.48
C THR A 232 -10.02 5.43 18.20
N LEU A 233 -10.34 6.24 17.19
CA LEU A 233 -9.56 7.42 16.80
C LEU A 233 -9.51 8.45 17.94
N VAL A 234 -10.65 8.75 18.57
CA VAL A 234 -10.72 9.71 19.69
C VAL A 234 -9.90 9.21 20.89
N LYS A 235 -10.04 7.93 21.26
CA LYS A 235 -9.26 7.33 22.35
C LYS A 235 -7.75 7.43 22.11
N GLU A 236 -7.31 7.08 20.90
CA GLU A 236 -5.89 7.11 20.54
C GLU A 236 -5.36 8.54 20.42
N ALA A 237 -6.15 9.50 19.92
CA ALA A 237 -5.74 10.90 19.86
C ALA A 237 -5.47 11.49 21.26
N VAL A 238 -6.33 11.20 22.23
CA VAL A 238 -6.13 11.62 23.63
C VAL A 238 -4.88 10.97 24.22
N PHE A 239 -4.70 9.67 24.00
CA PHE A 239 -3.53 8.94 24.47
C PHE A 239 -2.23 9.49 23.87
N LEU A 240 -2.16 9.64 22.54
CA LEU A 240 -0.96 10.11 21.82
C LEU A 240 -0.59 11.54 22.20
N LEU A 241 -1.58 12.42 22.43
CA LEU A 241 -1.30 13.78 22.90
C LEU A 241 -0.64 13.77 24.28
N ASN A 242 -1.17 12.97 25.21
CA ASN A 242 -0.60 12.84 26.55
C ASN A 242 0.80 12.22 26.52
N ASP A 243 1.01 11.16 25.73
CA ASP A 243 2.32 10.53 25.55
C ASP A 243 3.34 11.51 24.94
N ALA A 244 2.96 12.25 23.90
CA ALA A 244 3.82 13.25 23.26
C ALA A 244 4.21 14.37 24.23
N LEU A 245 3.25 14.90 25.01
CA LEU A 245 3.53 15.94 26.01
C LEU A 245 4.43 15.42 27.13
N GLY A 246 4.23 14.16 27.58
CA GLY A 246 5.09 13.50 28.55
C GLY A 246 6.53 13.38 28.06
N ARG A 247 6.73 12.82 26.86
CA ARG A 247 8.06 12.70 26.23
C ARG A 247 8.72 14.05 26.02
N LEU A 248 7.98 15.08 25.62
CA LEU A 248 8.50 16.45 25.48
C LEU A 248 8.96 17.04 26.83
N ALA A 249 8.29 16.69 27.93
CA ALA A 249 8.72 17.08 29.26
C ALA A 249 10.02 16.37 29.69
N ASP A 250 10.20 15.10 29.31
CA ASP A 250 11.38 14.29 29.60
C ASP A 250 12.62 14.66 28.79
N VAL A 251 12.45 15.39 27.68
CA VAL A 251 13.55 15.89 26.82
C VAL A 251 14.22 17.14 27.43
N ARG A 252 13.77 17.62 28.59
CA ARG A 252 14.33 18.80 29.28
C ARG A 252 15.63 18.52 30.02
#